data_AF-A0A1J6WUU5-F1
#
_entry.id   AF-A0A1J6WUU5-F1
#
_cell.length_a   1.000
_cell.length_b   1.000
_cell.length_c   1.000
_cell.angle_alpha   90.00
_cell.angle_beta   90.00
_cell.angle_gamma   90.00
#
_symmetry.space_group_name_H-M   'P 1'
#
loop_
_entity.id
_entity.type
_entity.pdbx_description
1 polymer ?
#
loop_
_entity_poly.entity_id
_entity_poly.type
_entity_poly.pdbx_seq_one_letter_code
_entity_poly.pdbx_strand_id
1 'polypeptide(L)'
;MFGAVEVIPINNMISFEDVHRHPQSSCYLRAGKVIKVCFHLNKHSSAITYDIDGGFKKYVNVEDCSSLISTKRQNLFYDTMFEIGNVVQIEIAGVKRHAEVDSIEVKWIGNPCIVSYGVRDRTETVYYGISEKELKKWNSVEL
;
A
#
# COMPACT_ATOMS: atom_id res chain seq x y z
N MET A 1 5.82 -8.85 -9.97
CA MET A 1 6.95 -8.14 -9.34
C MET A 1 6.96 -8.51 -7.87
N PHE A 2 8.03 -9.16 -7.42
CA PHE A 2 8.23 -9.48 -6.01
C PHE A 2 8.97 -8.35 -5.32
N GLY A 3 8.50 -7.93 -4.14
CA GLY A 3 9.12 -6.88 -3.36
C GLY A 3 9.00 -7.10 -1.87
N ALA A 4 9.76 -6.31 -1.11
CA ALA A 4 9.74 -6.32 0.35
C ALA A 4 9.70 -4.88 0.88
N VAL A 5 8.97 -4.67 1.97
CA VAL A 5 8.95 -3.41 2.71
C VAL A 5 9.20 -3.68 4.18
N GLU A 6 10.04 -2.85 4.80
CA GLU A 6 10.31 -2.91 6.23
C GLU A 6 9.18 -2.18 6.99
N VAL A 7 8.47 -2.90 7.84
CA VAL A 7 7.28 -2.38 8.52
C VAL A 7 7.19 -2.81 9.97
N ILE A 8 6.38 -2.10 10.75
CA ILE A 8 6.00 -2.56 12.08
C ILE A 8 5.02 -3.74 11.92
N PRO A 9 5.26 -4.87 12.61
CA PRO A 9 4.41 -6.05 12.49
C PRO A 9 2.96 -5.76 12.89
N ILE A 10 2.02 -6.44 12.22
CA ILE A 10 0.63 -6.49 12.67
C ILE A 10 0.58 -7.13 14.06
N ASN A 11 -0.35 -6.66 14.88
CA ASN A 11 -0.54 -7.04 16.28
C ASN A 11 0.60 -6.62 17.21
N ASN A 12 1.61 -5.90 16.72
CA ASN A 12 2.61 -5.33 17.59
C ASN A 12 2.02 -4.18 18.39
N MET A 13 2.28 -4.18 19.69
CA MET A 13 1.92 -3.07 20.57
C MET A 13 3.03 -2.03 20.52
N ILE A 14 2.65 -0.78 20.24
CA ILE A 14 3.52 0.39 20.28
C ILE A 14 3.26 1.09 21.62
N SER A 15 4.32 1.40 22.34
CA SER A 15 4.30 2.12 23.62
C SER A 15 4.53 3.62 23.41
N PHE A 16 4.28 4.45 24.43
CA PHE A 16 4.52 5.89 24.36
C PHE A 16 6.02 6.25 24.23
N GLU A 17 6.89 5.42 24.79
CA GLU A 17 8.35 5.59 24.72
C GLU A 17 8.88 5.37 23.29
N ASP A 18 8.16 4.58 22.48
CA ASP A 18 8.46 4.40 21.06
C ASP A 18 8.21 5.66 20.21
N VAL A 19 7.58 6.70 20.78
CA VAL A 19 7.09 7.89 20.07
C VAL A 19 7.99 9.13 20.30
N HIS A 20 9.09 9.00 21.04
CA HIS A 20 9.92 10.15 21.43
C HIS A 20 11.38 10.08 20.97
N ARG A 21 11.67 10.75 19.83
CA ARG A 21 12.64 11.89 19.69
C ARG A 21 13.13 12.06 18.24
N HIS A 22 12.64 13.10 17.56
CA HIS A 22 13.43 14.13 16.85
C HIS A 22 12.46 15.21 16.33
N PRO A 23 12.77 16.51 16.46
CA PRO A 23 11.86 17.60 16.06
C PRO A 23 11.83 17.88 14.53
N GLN A 24 12.41 17.01 13.71
CA GLN A 24 12.59 17.25 12.27
C GLN A 24 11.91 16.22 11.35
N SER A 25 11.33 15.13 11.87
CA SER A 25 10.48 14.23 11.08
C SER A 25 9.08 14.17 11.70
N SER A 26 8.06 14.52 10.91
CA SER A 26 6.66 14.66 11.34
C SER A 26 5.93 13.33 11.52
N CYS A 27 6.64 12.19 11.52
CA CYS A 27 6.01 10.89 11.56
C CYS A 27 6.09 10.25 12.94
N TYR A 28 5.03 10.44 13.73
CA TYR A 28 4.86 9.85 15.05
C TYR A 28 3.77 8.77 14.98
N LEU A 29 4.16 7.51 15.14
CA LEU A 29 3.20 6.43 15.42
C LEU A 29 2.66 6.65 16.83
N ARG A 30 1.37 6.47 17.06
CA ARG A 30 0.82 6.54 18.42
C ARG A 30 0.88 5.18 19.11
N ALA A 31 0.92 5.23 20.44
CA ALA A 31 0.75 4.04 21.26
C ALA A 31 -0.58 3.33 20.94
N GLY A 32 -0.55 2.01 20.87
CA GLY A 32 -1.68 1.18 20.44
C GLY A 32 -1.23 -0.06 19.67
N LYS A 33 -2.17 -0.78 19.08
CA LYS A 33 -1.91 -2.04 18.37
C LYS A 33 -2.00 -1.83 16.86
N VAL A 34 -0.96 -2.18 16.10
CA VAL A 34 -1.04 -2.14 14.62
C VAL A 34 -2.03 -3.19 14.13
N ILE A 35 -3.07 -2.78 13.41
CA ILE A 35 -4.10 -3.68 12.88
C ILE A 35 -4.08 -3.80 11.36
N LYS A 36 -3.48 -2.83 10.67
CA LYS A 36 -3.30 -2.86 9.21
C LYS A 36 -2.08 -2.09 8.80
N VAL A 37 -1.41 -2.61 7.78
CA VAL A 37 -0.32 -1.94 7.07
C VAL A 37 -0.77 -1.76 5.62
N CYS A 38 -0.65 -0.54 5.07
CA CYS A 38 -0.86 -0.30 3.65
C CYS A 38 0.39 0.30 3.02
N PHE A 39 0.90 -0.32 1.97
CA PHE A 39 1.95 0.21 1.13
C PHE A 39 1.34 0.76 -0.17
N HIS A 40 1.56 2.05 -0.42
CA HIS A 40 1.15 2.74 -1.62
C HIS A 40 2.38 2.99 -2.49
N LEU A 41 2.30 2.56 -3.74
CA LEU A 41 3.32 2.80 -4.75
C LEU A 41 2.68 3.54 -5.93
N ASN A 42 3.27 4.65 -6.35
CA ASN A 42 2.89 5.36 -7.56
C ASN A 42 4.15 5.86 -8.29
N LYS A 43 3.98 6.47 -9.47
CA LYS A 43 5.09 6.95 -10.31
C LYS A 43 6.01 7.98 -9.64
N HIS A 44 5.48 8.73 -8.67
CA HIS A 44 6.16 9.89 -8.08
C HIS A 44 6.67 9.65 -6.66
N SER A 45 6.13 8.63 -5.98
CA SER A 45 6.34 8.41 -4.56
C SER A 45 5.91 7.01 -4.14
N SER A 46 6.51 6.54 -3.06
CA SER A 46 6.03 5.41 -2.29
C SER A 46 5.74 5.86 -0.85
N ALA A 47 4.74 5.27 -0.21
CA ALA A 47 4.38 5.60 1.15
C ALA A 47 3.83 4.39 1.90
N ILE A 48 4.23 4.24 3.16
CA ILE A 48 3.67 3.23 4.06
C ILE A 48 2.76 3.95 5.07
N THR A 49 1.60 3.35 5.33
CA THR A 49 0.62 3.83 6.30
C THR A 49 0.22 2.72 7.26
N TYR A 50 -0.10 3.11 8.49
CA TYR A 50 -0.46 2.19 9.57
C TYR A 50 -1.81 2.58 10.17
N ASP A 51 -2.71 1.62 10.30
CA ASP A 51 -3.91 1.75 11.12
C ASP A 51 -3.62 1.14 12.50
N ILE A 52 -3.85 1.92 13.55
CA ILE A 52 -3.53 1.58 14.93
C ILE A 52 -4.82 1.57 15.75
N ASP A 53 -5.13 0.43 16.36
CA ASP A 53 -6.22 0.27 17.31
C ASP A 53 -5.83 0.85 18.69
N GLY A 54 -6.75 1.60 19.32
CA GLY A 54 -6.49 2.36 20.56
C GLY A 54 -6.36 3.88 20.39
N GLY A 55 -6.61 4.44 19.20
CA GLY A 55 -6.71 5.88 18.98
C GLY A 55 -7.41 6.22 17.67
N PHE A 56 -8.27 7.25 17.66
CA PHE A 56 -9.15 7.66 16.56
C PHE A 56 -8.47 8.15 15.25
N LYS A 57 -7.24 7.73 14.91
CA LYS A 57 -6.49 8.30 13.76
C LYS A 57 -5.73 7.26 12.94
N LYS A 58 -5.85 7.41 11.62
CA LYS A 58 -5.03 6.79 10.55
C LYS A 58 -3.75 7.63 10.37
N TYR A 59 -2.57 7.00 10.30
CA TYR A 59 -1.30 7.70 10.09
C TYR A 59 -0.82 7.53 8.65
N VAL A 60 -0.62 8.66 7.97
CA VAL A 60 -0.22 8.73 6.56
C VAL A 60 1.18 9.34 6.49
N ASN A 61 2.02 8.83 5.58
CA ASN A 61 3.40 9.27 5.33
C ASN A 61 4.40 8.98 6.46
N VAL A 62 4.68 7.70 6.70
CA VAL A 62 6.00 7.33 7.24
C VAL A 62 6.96 7.34 6.05
N GLU A 63 7.52 8.51 5.72
CA GLU A 63 8.79 8.53 4.98
C GLU A 63 9.76 7.69 5.80
N ASP A 64 10.46 6.77 5.13
CA ASP A 64 11.22 5.69 5.73
C ASP A 64 12.40 6.22 6.56
N CYS A 65 12.08 6.72 7.75
CA CYS A 65 13.04 7.19 8.71
C CYS A 65 13.74 5.96 9.27
N SER A 66 15.06 5.91 9.14
CA SER A 66 15.92 4.91 9.75
C SER A 66 15.64 4.83 11.25
N SER A 67 14.95 3.74 11.61
CA SER A 67 14.82 3.13 12.94
C SER A 67 14.65 4.07 14.15
N LEU A 68 13.41 4.16 14.63
CA LEU A 68 13.19 4.26 16.08
C LEU A 68 13.86 3.03 16.72
N ILE A 69 14.92 3.24 17.49
CA ILE A 69 15.79 2.20 18.08
C ILE A 69 15.00 1.17 18.91
N SER A 70 13.79 1.51 19.38
CA SER A 70 12.96 0.66 20.22
C SER A 70 11.96 -0.23 19.48
N THR A 71 11.60 0.07 18.21
CA THR A 71 10.58 -0.70 17.49
C THR A 71 11.22 -1.71 16.53
N LYS A 72 11.11 -3.00 16.84
CA LYS A 72 11.51 -4.08 15.93
C LYS A 72 10.60 -4.07 14.70
N ARG A 73 11.18 -3.75 13.55
CA ARG A 73 10.51 -3.86 12.25
C ARG A 73 10.75 -5.26 11.66
N GLN A 74 9.90 -5.64 10.71
CA GLN A 74 10.02 -6.89 9.96
C GLN A 74 9.83 -6.61 8.48
N ASN A 75 10.43 -7.46 7.64
CA ASN A 75 10.14 -7.44 6.21
C ASN A 75 8.78 -8.10 5.95
N LEU A 76 7.87 -7.35 5.33
CA LEU A 76 6.69 -7.92 4.69
C LEU A 76 6.93 -8.01 3.19
N PHE A 77 6.67 -9.19 2.65
CA PHE A 77 6.81 -9.47 1.23
C PHE A 77 5.47 -9.31 0.53
N TYR A 78 5.54 -8.89 -0.73
CA TYR A 78 4.40 -8.81 -1.62
C TYR A 78 4.79 -9.28 -3.03
N ASP A 79 3.80 -9.74 -3.78
CA ASP A 79 3.93 -10.05 -5.20
C ASP A 79 2.77 -9.38 -5.94
N THR A 80 3.08 -8.78 -7.09
CA THR A 80 2.09 -8.09 -7.95
C THR A 80 2.13 -8.68 -9.34
N MET A 81 0.98 -8.84 -9.98
CA MET A 81 0.90 -9.29 -11.37
C MET A 81 1.25 -8.20 -12.39
N PHE A 82 0.96 -6.94 -12.06
CA PHE A 82 1.21 -5.80 -12.94
C PHE A 82 2.17 -4.82 -12.28
N GLU A 83 2.90 -4.10 -13.13
CA GLU A 83 3.85 -3.05 -12.75
C GLU A 83 3.30 -1.67 -13.10
N ILE A 84 3.79 -0.65 -12.40
CA ILE A 84 3.50 0.74 -12.77
C ILE A 84 4.00 0.98 -14.19
N GLY A 85 3.14 1.58 -15.01
CA GLY A 85 3.41 1.82 -16.41
C GLY A 85 2.98 0.70 -17.35
N ASN A 86 2.54 -0.46 -16.84
CA ASN A 86 1.95 -1.48 -17.70
C ASN A 86 0.66 -0.98 -18.34
N VAL A 87 0.53 -1.17 -19.65
CA VAL A 87 -0.71 -0.92 -20.38
C VAL A 87 -1.64 -2.11 -20.18
N VAL A 88 -2.85 -1.84 -19.71
CA VAL A 88 -3.88 -2.82 -19.34
C VAL A 88 -5.22 -2.46 -19.97
N GLN A 89 -6.09 -3.45 -20.12
CA GLN A 89 -7.51 -3.28 -20.40
C GLN A 89 -8.28 -3.14 -19.09
N ILE A 90 -9.22 -2.21 -19.08
CA ILE A 90 -10.24 -2.11 -18.05
C ILE A 90 -11.63 -2.13 -18.66
N GLU A 91 -12.61 -2.61 -17.90
CA GLU A 91 -14.02 -2.61 -18.31
C GLU A 91 -14.83 -1.75 -17.35
N ILE A 92 -15.34 -0.62 -17.85
CA ILE A 92 -16.17 0.30 -17.07
C ILE A 92 -17.53 0.36 -17.73
N ALA A 93 -18.58 0.03 -16.98
CA ALA A 93 -19.95 -0.04 -17.48
C ALA A 93 -20.10 -0.91 -18.75
N GLY A 94 -19.40 -2.04 -18.83
CA GLY A 94 -19.44 -2.96 -19.97
C GLY A 94 -18.58 -2.55 -21.17
N VAL A 95 -17.83 -1.44 -21.08
CA VAL A 95 -16.97 -0.95 -22.17
C VAL A 95 -15.51 -1.19 -21.84
N LYS A 96 -14.83 -1.96 -22.69
CA LYS A 96 -13.37 -2.21 -22.61
C LYS A 96 -12.57 -1.02 -23.13
N ARG A 97 -11.52 -0.65 -22.40
CA ARG A 97 -10.67 0.52 -22.68
C ARG A 97 -9.23 0.24 -22.29
N HIS A 98 -8.30 0.83 -23.04
CA HIS A 98 -6.89 0.87 -22.64
C HIS A 98 -6.67 1.89 -21.52
N ALA A 99 -5.94 1.45 -20.49
CA ALA A 99 -5.45 2.26 -19.39
C ALA A 99 -4.00 1.88 -19.07
N GLU A 100 -3.34 2.67 -18.24
CA GLU A 100 -2.00 2.42 -17.72
C GLU A 100 -2.07 2.25 -16.20
N VAL A 101 -1.34 1.30 -15.64
CA VAL A 101 -1.22 1.17 -14.19
C VAL A 101 -0.47 2.37 -13.63
N ASP A 102 -1.14 3.18 -12.81
CA ASP A 102 -0.61 4.43 -12.26
C ASP A 102 -0.22 4.29 -10.78
N SER A 103 -0.89 3.39 -10.06
CA SER A 103 -0.58 3.09 -8.67
C SER A 103 -0.89 1.65 -8.29
N ILE A 104 -0.21 1.17 -7.25
CA ILE A 104 -0.40 -0.13 -6.63
C ILE A 104 -0.58 0.10 -5.13
N GLU A 105 -1.56 -0.58 -4.55
CA GLU A 105 -1.84 -0.56 -3.13
C GLU A 105 -1.78 -1.99 -2.59
N VAL A 106 -0.90 -2.24 -1.63
CA VAL A 106 -0.75 -3.53 -0.95
C VAL A 106 -1.19 -3.39 0.50
N LYS A 107 -2.16 -4.19 0.92
CA LYS A 107 -2.74 -4.17 2.26
C LYS A 107 -2.48 -5.49 2.99
N TRP A 108 -1.94 -5.40 4.20
CA TRP A 108 -1.88 -6.53 5.12
C TRP A 108 -2.90 -6.29 6.25
N ILE A 109 -3.95 -7.12 6.26
CA ILE A 109 -4.94 -7.23 7.34
C ILE A 109 -4.94 -8.72 7.73
N GLY A 110 -3.85 -9.17 8.36
CA GLY A 110 -3.54 -10.59 8.53
C GLY A 110 -2.66 -11.15 7.40
N ASN A 111 -2.89 -12.40 7.00
CA ASN A 111 -2.15 -13.09 5.95
C ASN A 111 -3.15 -13.93 5.12
N PRO A 112 -3.19 -13.88 3.78
CA PRO A 112 -2.29 -13.19 2.84
C PRO A 112 -2.55 -11.68 2.65
N CYS A 113 -1.67 -10.98 1.92
CA CYS A 113 -1.86 -9.58 1.53
C CYS A 113 -2.89 -9.42 0.41
N ILE A 114 -3.52 -8.25 0.36
CA ILE A 114 -4.47 -7.87 -0.69
C ILE A 114 -3.81 -6.82 -1.57
N VAL A 115 -3.75 -7.08 -2.89
CA VAL A 115 -3.22 -6.16 -3.89
C VAL A 115 -4.36 -5.57 -4.70
N SER A 116 -4.35 -4.25 -4.84
CA SER A 116 -5.25 -3.49 -5.71
C SER A 116 -4.48 -2.45 -6.50
N TYR A 117 -5.06 -2.06 -7.64
CA TYR A 117 -4.44 -1.18 -8.61
C TYR A 117 -5.25 0.10 -8.78
N GLY A 118 -4.53 1.20 -9.00
CA GLY A 118 -5.05 2.40 -9.61
C GLY A 118 -4.59 2.48 -11.05
N VAL A 119 -5.52 2.68 -11.98
CA VAL A 119 -5.22 2.76 -13.42
C VAL A 119 -5.72 4.07 -13.99
N ARG A 120 -4.98 4.63 -14.94
CA ARG A 120 -5.30 5.87 -15.62
C ARG A 120 -5.64 5.62 -17.07
N ASP A 121 -6.81 6.05 -17.52
CA ASP A 121 -7.21 5.94 -18.92
C ASP A 121 -6.72 7.13 -19.76
N ARG A 122 -6.96 7.08 -21.08
CA ARG A 122 -6.57 8.15 -22.01
C ARG A 122 -7.28 9.49 -21.79
N THR A 123 -8.32 9.52 -20.96
CA THR A 123 -9.02 10.76 -20.56
C THR A 123 -8.43 11.37 -19.29
N GLU A 124 -7.31 10.83 -18.81
CA GLU A 124 -6.68 11.17 -17.53
C GLU A 124 -7.57 10.83 -16.30
N THR A 125 -8.61 10.01 -16.49
CA THR A 125 -9.44 9.53 -15.38
C THR A 125 -8.71 8.40 -14.66
N VAL A 126 -8.55 8.53 -13.34
CA VAL A 126 -7.93 7.49 -12.51
C VAL A 126 -9.00 6.68 -11.77
N TYR A 127 -8.97 5.37 -11.97
CA TYR A 127 -9.83 4.40 -11.29
C TYR A 127 -9.02 3.66 -10.23
N TYR A 128 -9.44 3.75 -8.98
CA TYR A 128 -8.75 3.15 -7.84
C TYR A 128 -9.49 1.91 -7.31
N GLY A 129 -8.75 1.04 -6.61
CA GLY A 129 -9.33 -0.10 -5.89
C GLY A 129 -9.67 -1.29 -6.78
N ILE A 130 -9.18 -1.33 -8.01
CA ILE A 130 -9.38 -2.47 -8.92
C ILE A 130 -8.58 -3.64 -8.36
N SER A 131 -9.27 -4.75 -8.09
CA SER A 131 -8.60 -5.94 -7.54
C SER A 131 -7.69 -6.59 -8.58
N GLU A 132 -6.60 -7.21 -8.13
CA GLU A 132 -5.70 -7.95 -9.03
C GLU A 132 -6.41 -9.01 -9.87
N LYS A 133 -7.38 -9.71 -9.25
CA LYS A 133 -8.19 -10.73 -9.92
C LYS A 133 -9.03 -10.16 -11.06
N GLU A 134 -9.61 -8.98 -10.86
CA GLU A 134 -10.44 -8.30 -11.85
C GLU A 134 -9.58 -7.77 -13.01
N LEU A 135 -8.46 -7.11 -12.69
CA LEU A 135 -7.54 -6.62 -13.71
C LEU A 135 -6.96 -7.77 -14.54
N LYS A 136 -6.62 -8.90 -13.88
CA LYS A 136 -6.24 -10.14 -14.57
C LYS A 136 -7.34 -10.62 -15.51
N LYS A 137 -8.60 -10.65 -15.07
CA LYS A 137 -9.73 -11.12 -15.90
C LYS A 137 -9.84 -10.32 -17.20
N TRP A 138 -9.68 -9.00 -17.16
CA TRP A 138 -9.77 -8.15 -18.35
C TRP A 138 -8.58 -8.28 -19.30
N ASN A 139 -7.43 -8.71 -18.78
CA ASN A 139 -6.17 -8.82 -19.51
C ASN A 139 -5.75 -10.26 -19.79
N SER A 140 -6.58 -11.23 -19.40
CA SER A 140 -6.40 -12.62 -19.79
C SER A 140 -6.84 -12.73 -21.24
N VAL A 141 -5.90 -13.05 -22.12
CA VAL A 141 -6.20 -13.37 -23.51
C VAL A 141 -7.22 -14.52 -23.50
N GLU A 142 -8.42 -14.30 -24.05
CA GLU A 142 -9.24 -15.43 -24.50
C GLU A 142 -8.42 -16.15 -25.55
N LEU A 143 -7.82 -17.28 -25.16
CA LEU A 143 -7.20 -18.24 -26.08
C LEU A 143 -8.27 -18.89 -26.95
#